data_AF-A0A6S6TQW0-F1
#
_entry.id   AF-A0A6S6TQW0-F1
#
_cell.length_a   1.000
_cell.length_b   1.000
_cell.length_c   1.000
_cell.angle_alpha   90.00
_cell.angle_beta   90.00
_cell.angle_gamma   90.00
#
_symmetry.space_group_name_H-M   'P 1'
#
loop_
_entity.id
_entity.type
_entity.pdbx_description
1 polymer ?
#
loop_
_entity_poly.entity_id
_entity_poly.type
_entity_poly.pdbx_seq_one_letter_code
_entity_poly.pdbx_strand_id
1 'polypeptide(L)'
;MARKLHKVLKTQAPDFLVGEFVYGYGNNYAGVNVCNLDVTLHALQRFAPQARIIVFAHPQDSLHTDKLTTLFPIHAVLKYPVDEATMCAALS
;
A
#
# COMPACT_ATOMS: atom_id res chain seq x y z
N MET A 1 -6.40 9.59 -8.93
CA MET A 1 -5.60 8.34 -9.00
C MET A 1 -6.47 7.08 -8.87
N ALA A 2 -7.23 6.89 -7.78
CA ALA A 2 -7.96 5.65 -7.50
C ALA A 2 -8.90 5.12 -8.62
N ARG A 3 -9.62 5.99 -9.35
CA ARG A 3 -10.55 5.56 -10.42
C ARG A 3 -9.85 4.86 -11.59
N LYS A 4 -8.63 5.29 -11.95
CA LYS A 4 -7.87 4.71 -13.07
C LYS A 4 -7.33 3.33 -12.67
N LEU A 5 -6.85 3.21 -11.43
CA LEU A 5 -6.37 1.94 -10.87
C LEU A 5 -7.48 0.88 -10.80
N HIS A 6 -8.67 1.24 -10.31
CA HIS A 6 -9.83 0.34 -10.32
C HIS A 6 -10.20 -0.20 -11.71
N LYS A 7 -10.00 0.60 -12.77
CA LYS A 7 -10.27 0.14 -14.13
C LYS A 7 -9.23 -0.89 -14.58
N VAL A 8 -7.95 -0.66 -14.26
CA VAL A 8 -6.85 -1.57 -14.59
C VAL A 8 -6.95 -2.89 -13.82
N LEU A 9 -7.25 -2.84 -12.51
CA LEU A 9 -7.39 -4.03 -11.68
C LEU A 9 -8.49 -5.00 -12.17
N LYS A 10 -9.50 -4.49 -12.89
CA LYS A 10 -10.55 -5.32 -13.50
C LYS A 10 -10.11 -5.99 -14.80
N THR A 11 -9.09 -5.47 -15.47
CA THR A 11 -8.60 -5.96 -16.77
C THR A 11 -7.31 -6.76 -16.64
N GLN A 12 -6.50 -6.46 -15.64
CA GLN A 12 -5.23 -7.11 -15.37
C GLN A 12 -4.99 -7.11 -13.85
N ALA A 13 -4.92 -8.30 -13.27
CA ALA A 13 -4.50 -8.46 -11.88
C ALA A 13 -2.97 -8.35 -11.82
N PRO A 14 -2.41 -7.36 -11.11
CA PRO A 14 -0.96 -7.22 -10.99
C PRO A 14 -0.38 -8.26 -10.01
N ASP A 15 0.86 -8.69 -10.23
CA ASP A 15 1.61 -9.49 -9.26
C ASP A 15 2.03 -8.66 -8.05
N PHE A 16 2.32 -7.37 -8.25
CA PHE A 16 2.75 -6.44 -7.22
C PHE A 16 1.99 -5.12 -7.28
N LEU A 17 1.64 -4.58 -6.12
CA LEU A 17 1.27 -3.19 -5.93
C LEU A 17 2.34 -2.51 -5.09
N VAL A 18 2.94 -1.45 -5.63
CA VAL A 18 3.91 -0.62 -4.91
C VAL A 18 3.29 0.74 -4.62
N GLY A 19 3.37 1.20 -3.38
CA GLY A 19 2.81 2.49 -2.98
C GLY A 19 3.57 3.16 -1.84
N GLU A 20 3.57 4.49 -1.83
CA GLU A 20 4.13 5.29 -0.74
C GLU A 20 3.05 5.54 0.32
N PHE A 21 3.38 5.25 1.57
CA PHE A 21 2.54 5.48 2.72
C PHE A 21 2.56 6.96 3.09
N VAL A 22 1.37 7.55 3.16
CA VAL A 22 1.15 8.88 3.70
C VAL A 22 0.03 8.80 4.71
N TYR A 23 0.34 9.11 5.97
CA TYR A 23 -0.67 9.13 7.03
C TYR A 23 -1.66 10.27 6.82
N GLY A 24 -2.96 9.97 6.99
CA GLY A 24 -4.02 10.96 6.89
C GLY A 24 -4.10 11.84 8.14
N TYR A 25 -3.24 12.86 8.26
CA TYR A 25 -3.36 13.88 9.31
C TYR A 25 -4.62 14.73 9.08
N GLY A 26 -5.76 14.27 9.58
CA GLY A 26 -6.96 15.06 9.87
C GLY A 26 -7.71 15.74 8.70
N ASN A 27 -7.25 15.69 7.45
CA ASN A 27 -7.82 16.53 6.39
C ASN A 27 -8.16 15.84 5.06
N ASN A 28 -8.74 14.63 5.11
CA ASN A 28 -9.74 14.15 4.13
C ASN A 28 -10.26 12.76 4.51
N TYR A 29 -11.59 12.63 4.65
CA TYR A 29 -12.36 11.41 4.98
C TYR A 29 -12.62 11.15 6.48
N ALA A 30 -13.36 12.04 7.15
CA ALA A 30 -14.33 11.76 8.24
C ALA A 30 -14.21 10.42 9.04
N GLY A 31 -13.02 10.04 9.50
CA GLY A 31 -12.77 8.79 10.25
C GLY A 31 -12.87 7.46 9.48
N VAL A 32 -12.86 7.45 8.14
CA VAL A 32 -13.09 6.22 7.35
C VAL A 32 -11.80 5.55 6.86
N ASN A 33 -10.76 6.31 6.54
CA ASN A 33 -9.49 5.77 6.02
C ASN A 33 -8.31 6.21 6.89
N VAL A 34 -7.42 5.27 7.22
CA VAL A 34 -6.18 5.43 7.99
C VAL A 34 -5.08 6.09 7.16
N CYS A 35 -4.96 5.74 5.88
CA CYS A 35 -3.96 6.32 4.98
C CYS A 35 -4.45 6.52 3.55
N ASN A 36 -3.60 7.11 2.71
CA ASN A 36 -3.85 7.30 1.28
C ASN A 36 -4.07 6.00 0.47
N LEU A 37 -3.65 4.85 1.01
CA LEU A 37 -3.72 3.55 0.31
C LEU A 37 -5.00 2.75 0.61
N ASP A 38 -5.74 3.02 1.69
CA ASP A 38 -6.84 2.17 2.17
C ASP A 38 -7.85 1.78 1.08
N VAL A 39 -8.40 2.76 0.35
CA VAL A 39 -9.37 2.51 -0.72
C VAL A 39 -8.77 1.63 -1.82
N THR A 40 -7.50 1.85 -2.14
CA THR A 40 -6.77 1.06 -3.14
C THR A 40 -6.56 -0.36 -2.65
N LEU A 41 -6.16 -0.55 -1.38
CA LEU A 41 -5.89 -1.86 -0.80
C LEU A 41 -7.16 -2.70 -0.68
N HIS A 42 -8.29 -2.09 -0.26
CA HIS A 42 -9.59 -2.76 -0.27
C HIS A 42 -10.03 -3.20 -1.68
N ALA A 43 -9.77 -2.37 -2.68
CA ALA A 43 -10.07 -2.73 -4.07
C ALA A 43 -9.15 -3.86 -4.56
N LEU A 44 -7.87 -3.83 -4.20
CA LEU A 44 -6.89 -4.85 -4.56
C LEU A 44 -7.29 -6.21 -3.97
N GLN A 45 -7.69 -6.27 -2.70
CA GLN A 45 -8.19 -7.50 -2.08
C GLN A 45 -9.40 -8.09 -2.84
N ARG A 46 -10.27 -7.23 -3.39
CA ARG A 46 -11.45 -7.67 -4.14
C ARG A 46 -11.12 -8.16 -5.56
N PHE A 47 -10.23 -7.47 -6.27
CA PHE A 47 -10.02 -7.69 -7.71
C PHE A 47 -8.74 -8.45 -8.05
N ALA A 48 -7.73 -8.40 -7.16
CA ALA A 48 -6.44 -9.05 -7.32
C ALA A 48 -5.89 -9.50 -5.95
N PRO A 49 -6.56 -10.43 -5.24
CA PRO A 49 -6.17 -10.85 -3.89
C PRO A 49 -4.79 -11.52 -3.81
N GLN A 50 -4.24 -11.97 -4.94
CA GLN A 50 -2.90 -12.57 -5.04
C GLN A 50 -1.79 -11.52 -5.20
N ALA A 51 -2.14 -10.25 -5.43
CA ALA A 51 -1.17 -9.18 -5.60
C ALA A 51 -0.41 -8.95 -4.29
N ARG A 52 0.92 -8.95 -4.35
CA ARG A 52 1.79 -8.66 -3.21
C ARG A 52 1.92 -7.15 -3.04
N ILE A 53 1.69 -6.66 -1.84
CA ILE A 53 1.70 -5.22 -1.55
C ILE A 53 3.05 -4.82 -0.94
N ILE A 54 3.77 -3.91 -1.60
CA ILE A 54 5.01 -3.31 -1.08
C ILE A 54 4.73 -1.85 -0.74
N VAL A 55 4.99 -1.47 0.49
CA VAL A 55 4.74 -0.12 1.00
C VAL A 55 6.06 0.57 1.32
N PHE A 56 6.28 1.75 0.76
CA PHE A 56 7.37 2.63 1.15
C PHE A 56 6.92 3.56 2.26
N ALA A 57 7.74 3.77 3.29
CA ALA A 57 7.37 4.63 4.40
C ALA A 57 8.56 5.41 4.99
N HIS A 58 8.28 6.60 5.50
CA HIS A 58 9.28 7.31 6.28
C HIS A 58 9.45 6.64 7.66
N PRO A 59 10.67 6.56 8.22
CA PRO A 59 10.88 5.95 9.54
C PRO A 59 10.01 6.53 10.65
N GLN A 60 9.65 7.82 10.56
CA GLN A 60 8.78 8.52 11.50
C GLN A 60 7.34 7.99 11.51
N ASP A 61 6.90 7.35 10.42
CA ASP A 61 5.55 6.80 10.27
C ASP A 61 5.43 5.33 10.69
N SER A 62 6.48 4.75 11.27
CA SER A 62 6.54 3.32 11.64
C SER A 62 5.32 2.85 12.44
N LEU A 63 4.88 3.64 13.43
CA LEU A 63 3.71 3.32 14.26
C LEU A 63 2.40 3.28 13.46
N HIS A 64 2.30 4.04 12.38
CA HIS A 64 1.12 4.06 11.51
C HIS A 64 1.18 2.96 10.46
N THR A 65 2.37 2.63 9.95
CA THR A 65 2.54 1.48 9.05
C THR A 65 2.27 0.16 9.75
N ASP A 66 2.60 0.03 11.03
CA ASP A 66 2.29 -1.18 11.81
C ASP A 66 0.77 -1.40 11.95
N LYS A 67 -0.03 -0.31 11.96
CA LYS A 67 -1.49 -0.42 11.90
C LYS A 67 -1.98 -0.83 10.51
N LEU A 68 -1.26 -0.48 9.45
CA LEU A 68 -1.61 -0.89 8.10
C LEU A 68 -1.41 -2.39 7.90
N THR A 69 -0.33 -2.96 8.44
CA THR A 69 -0.02 -4.39 8.35
C THR A 69 -0.98 -5.27 9.15
N THR A 70 -1.69 -4.72 10.15
CA THR A 70 -2.75 -5.46 10.87
C THR A 70 -4.09 -5.46 10.11
N LEU A 71 -4.32 -4.48 9.23
CA LEU A 71 -5.55 -4.34 8.45
C LEU A 71 -5.47 -5.03 7.09
N PHE A 72 -4.28 -5.10 6.50
CA PHE A 72 -4.06 -5.64 5.15
C PHE A 72 -2.88 -6.61 5.12
N PRO A 73 -2.92 -7.63 4.24
CA PRO A 73 -1.79 -8.53 4.04
C PRO A 73 -0.67 -7.83 3.25
N ILE A 74 0.12 -7.01 3.94
CA ILE A 74 1.26 -6.31 3.35
C ILE A 74 2.43 -7.28 3.21
N HIS A 75 2.96 -7.40 1.99
CA HIS A 75 4.09 -8.28 1.70
C HIS A 75 5.40 -7.74 2.26
N ALA A 76 5.66 -6.44 2.08
CA ALA A 76 6.84 -5.78 2.61
C ALA A 76 6.58 -4.30 2.91
N VAL A 77 7.21 -3.79 3.98
CA VAL A 77 7.29 -2.35 4.28
C VAL A 77 8.75 -1.93 4.20
N LEU A 78 9.09 -1.08 3.24
CA LEU A 78 10.45 -0.59 3.00
C LEU A 78 10.58 0.83 3.55
N LYS A 79 11.48 1.03 4.51
CA LYS A 79 11.67 2.33 5.16
C LYS A 79 12.73 3.14 4.43
N TYR A 80 12.48 4.42 4.19
CA TYR A 80 13.45 5.29 3.54
C TYR A 80 14.71 5.52 4.41
N PRO A 81 15.90 5.66 3.80
CA PRO A 81 16.18 5.42 2.37
C PRO A 81 16.15 3.92 2.01
N VAL A 82 15.67 3.59 0.81
CA VAL A 82 15.60 2.21 0.31
C VAL A 82 16.66 2.02 -0.76
N ASP A 83 17.53 1.02 -0.60
CA ASP A 83 18.52 0.63 -1.59
C ASP A 83 17.98 -0.41 -2.59
N GLU A 84 18.71 -0.62 -3.68
CA GLU A 84 18.34 -1.55 -4.74
C GLU A 84 18.26 -3.00 -4.25
N ALA A 85 19.17 -3.41 -3.37
CA ALA A 85 19.19 -4.77 -2.82
C ALA A 85 17.91 -5.08 -2.02
N THR A 86 17.49 -4.12 -1.20
CA THR A 86 16.25 -4.20 -0.42
C THR A 86 15.02 -4.24 -1.32
N MET A 87 15.00 -3.44 -2.39
CA MET A 87 13.90 -3.47 -3.37
C MET A 87 13.84 -4.82 -4.11
N CYS A 88 14.98 -5.33 -4.56
CA CYS A 88 15.06 -6.63 -5.23
C CYS A 88 14.60 -7.78 -4.33
N ALA A 89 14.96 -7.76 -3.04
CA ALA A 89 14.50 -8.75 -2.07
C ALA A 89 12.98 -8.69 -1.82
N ALA A 90 12.35 -7.52 -1.99
CA ALA A 90 10.90 -7.38 -1.87
C ALA A 90 10.14 -7.81 -3.13
N LEU A 91 10.83 -7.96 -4.27
CA LEU A 91 10.26 -8.34 -5.56
C LEU A 91 10.43 -9.83 -5.90
N SER A 92 11.18 -10.58 -5.10
CA SER A 92 11.32 -12.04 -5.20
C SER A 92 10.13 -12.76 -4.58
#